data_AF-A0A142DDH7-F1
#
_entry.id   AF-A0A142DDH7-F1
#
_cell.length_a   1.000
_cell.length_b   1.000
_cell.length_c   1.000
_cell.angle_alpha   90.00
_cell.angle_beta   90.00
_cell.angle_gamma   90.00
#
_symmetry.space_group_name_H-M   'P 1'
#
loop_
_entity.id
_entity.type
_entity.pdbx_description
1 polymer ?
#
loop_
_entity_poly.entity_id
_entity_poly.type
_entity_poly.pdbx_seq_one_letter_code
_entity_poly.pdbx_strand_id
1 'polypeptide(L)'
;KKKNESNNKYLFSTLNNNDNNTYKVYYSYTVMVAKLHKNMKVMDYFNKYTLLSSKYLYFKDWSKLINYINKEGFNKGWELGVSLRKDYNKTRTTFTWDH
;
A
#
# COMPACT_ATOMS: atom_id res chain seq x y z
N LYS A 1 21.35 -1.73 46.95
CA LYS A 1 20.02 -1.07 46.92
C LYS A 1 20.27 0.44 46.76
N LYS A 2 19.89 1.15 45.70
CA LYS A 2 18.65 1.11 44.91
C LYS A 2 18.96 1.43 43.42
N LYS A 3 18.26 0.71 42.53
CA LYS A 3 18.08 1.03 41.11
C LYS A 3 17.51 2.45 40.97
N ASN A 4 18.10 3.27 40.10
CA ASN A 4 17.41 4.42 39.53
C ASN A 4 16.72 3.96 38.24
N GLU A 5 15.48 3.48 38.36
CA GLU A 5 14.57 3.31 37.24
C GLU A 5 13.90 4.66 36.96
N SER A 6 14.32 5.33 35.89
CA SER A 6 13.62 6.49 35.35
C SER A 6 12.33 6.04 34.68
N ASN A 7 11.23 6.06 35.44
CA ASN A 7 9.88 5.88 34.94
C ASN A 7 9.50 7.07 34.04
N ASN A 8 9.62 6.91 32.72
CA ASN A 8 9.02 7.83 31.75
C ASN A 8 7.49 7.66 31.78
N LYS A 9 6.85 8.33 32.74
CA LYS A 9 5.41 8.56 32.75
C LYS A 9 5.14 9.70 31.77
N TYR A 10 4.70 9.37 30.56
CA TYR A 10 4.14 10.37 29.65
C TYR A 10 2.91 10.98 30.32
N LEU A 11 3.09 12.22 30.77
CA LEU A 11 2.08 13.03 31.42
C LEU A 11 1.16 13.58 30.31
N PHE A 12 -0.05 13.04 30.17
CA PHE A 12 -1.07 13.69 29.36
C PHE A 12 -1.58 14.90 30.17
N SER A 13 -1.18 16.11 29.76
CA SER A 13 -1.74 17.33 30.31
C SER A 13 -3.18 17.47 29.84
N THR A 14 -4.12 17.42 30.78
CA THR A 14 -5.50 17.87 30.56
C THR A 14 -5.50 19.39 30.36
N LEU A 15 -5.64 19.83 29.12
CA LEU A 15 -5.88 21.23 28.78
C LEU A 15 -7.34 21.56 29.09
N ASN A 16 -7.53 22.40 30.11
CA ASN A 16 -8.82 22.96 30.47
C ASN A 16 -8.98 24.29 29.72
N ASN A 17 -9.49 24.25 28.49
CA ASN A 17 -9.83 25.44 27.71
C ASN A 17 -11.31 25.37 27.32
N ASN A 18 -12.07 26.39 27.73
CA ASN A 18 -13.45 26.67 27.34
C ASN A 18 -13.53 27.12 25.86
N ASP A 19 -13.14 26.27 24.93
CA ASP A 19 -13.34 26.46 23.51
C ASP A 19 -14.40 25.47 23.02
N ASN A 20 -15.57 25.97 22.63
CA ASN A 20 -16.65 25.18 22.00
C ASN A 20 -16.29 24.69 20.57
N ASN A 21 -15.01 24.43 20.31
CA ASN A 21 -14.50 23.97 19.04
C ASN A 21 -13.91 22.58 19.25
N THR A 22 -14.78 21.56 19.26
CA THR A 22 -14.36 20.16 19.34
C THR A 22 -13.54 19.81 18.10
N TYR A 23 -12.21 19.81 18.24
CA TYR A 23 -11.31 19.36 17.19
C TYR A 23 -11.63 17.91 16.83
N LYS A 24 -12.02 17.68 15.57
CA LYS A 24 -12.32 16.33 15.09
C LYS A 24 -11.01 15.59 14.80
N VAL A 25 -10.71 14.60 15.62
CA VAL A 25 -9.55 13.72 15.44
C VAL A 25 -9.90 12.62 14.44
N TYR A 26 -9.08 12.47 13.41
CA TYR A 26 -9.23 11.41 12.41
C TYR A 26 -8.07 10.42 12.52
N TYR A 27 -8.39 9.14 12.39
CA TYR A 27 -7.41 8.06 12.35
C TYR A 27 -7.47 7.36 11.01
N SER A 28 -6.30 7.00 10.49
CA SER A 28 -6.16 6.17 9.29
C SER A 28 -5.04 5.16 9.49
N TYR A 29 -5.18 4.00 8.85
CA TYR A 29 -4.15 2.98 8.80
C TYR A 29 -4.04 2.44 7.38
N THR A 30 -2.82 2.06 7.00
CA THR A 30 -2.52 1.49 5.69
C THR A 30 -1.79 0.17 5.88
N VAL A 31 -2.30 -0.89 5.24
CA VAL A 31 -1.63 -2.20 5.20
C VAL A 31 -0.80 -2.28 3.93
N MET A 32 0.48 -2.60 4.06
CA MET A 32 1.42 -2.64 2.93
C MET A 32 2.19 -3.96 2.88
N VAL A 33 2.47 -4.41 1.67
CA VAL A 33 3.31 -5.58 1.40
C VAL A 33 4.45 -5.16 0.47
N ALA A 34 5.69 -5.35 0.94
CA ALA A 34 6.88 -4.93 0.20
C ALA A 34 7.75 -6.11 -0.31
N LYS A 35 7.67 -7.28 0.35
CA LYS A 35 8.49 -8.44 -0.03
C LYS A 35 7.91 -9.14 -1.26
N LEU A 36 8.77 -9.48 -2.23
CA LEU A 36 8.36 -10.12 -3.50
C LEU A 36 7.53 -11.39 -3.29
N HIS A 37 8.03 -12.35 -2.51
CA HIS A 37 7.31 -13.60 -2.25
C HIS A 37 5.96 -13.39 -1.54
N LYS A 38 5.80 -12.30 -0.76
CA LYS A 38 4.51 -11.96 -0.15
C LYS A 38 3.57 -11.31 -1.17
N ASN A 39 4.10 -10.48 -2.06
CA ASN A 39 3.34 -9.94 -3.19
C ASN A 39 2.82 -11.05 -4.12
N MET A 40 3.57 -12.12 -4.32
CA MET A 40 3.07 -13.30 -5.04
C MET A 40 1.85 -13.92 -4.34
N LYS A 41 1.86 -14.05 -3.02
CA LYS A 41 0.67 -14.52 -2.27
C LYS A 41 -0.54 -13.59 -2.41
N VAL A 42 -0.31 -12.28 -2.45
CA VAL A 42 -1.37 -11.29 -2.71
C VAL A 42 -1.92 -11.47 -4.13
N MET A 43 -1.06 -11.73 -5.10
CA MET A 43 -1.45 -12.01 -6.47
C MET A 43 -2.27 -13.30 -6.59
N ASP A 44 -1.87 -14.37 -5.91
CA ASP A 44 -2.66 -15.62 -5.85
C ASP A 44 -4.07 -15.38 -5.30
N TYR A 45 -4.19 -14.55 -4.26
CA TYR A 45 -5.49 -14.17 -3.70
C TYR A 45 -6.37 -13.43 -4.72
N PHE A 46 -5.83 -12.42 -5.41
CA PHE A 46 -6.61 -11.66 -6.40
C PHE A 46 -6.85 -12.41 -7.72
N ASN A 47 -6.04 -13.43 -8.03
CA ASN A 47 -6.34 -14.37 -9.11
C ASN A 47 -7.54 -15.27 -8.76
N LYS A 48 -7.67 -15.67 -7.49
CA LYS A 48 -8.81 -16.44 -7.00
C LYS A 48 -10.07 -15.57 -6.81
N TYR A 49 -9.89 -14.34 -6.34
CA TYR A 49 -10.95 -13.38 -6.03
C TYR A 49 -10.71 -12.10 -6.81
N THR A 50 -11.18 -12.08 -8.05
CA THR A 50 -10.92 -11.01 -9.02
C THR A 50 -11.42 -9.65 -8.52
N LEU A 51 -10.60 -8.63 -8.70
CA LEU A 51 -11.02 -7.24 -8.46
C LEU A 51 -12.04 -6.82 -9.51
N LEU A 52 -12.92 -5.88 -9.14
CA LEU A 52 -13.92 -5.32 -10.04
C LEU A 52 -13.42 -4.01 -10.68
N SER A 53 -14.02 -3.64 -11.81
CA SER A 53 -13.81 -2.34 -12.48
C SER A 53 -12.34 -2.09 -12.85
N SER A 54 -11.93 -0.83 -12.92
CA SER A 54 -10.58 -0.40 -13.31
C SER A 54 -9.48 -0.92 -12.38
N LYS A 55 -9.80 -1.28 -11.13
CA LYS A 55 -8.84 -1.91 -10.21
C LYS A 55 -8.36 -3.26 -10.72
N TYR A 56 -9.18 -4.00 -11.48
CA TYR A 56 -8.76 -5.23 -12.15
C TYR A 56 -7.61 -4.97 -13.13
N LEU A 57 -7.75 -3.95 -13.98
CA LEU A 57 -6.73 -3.59 -14.97
C LEU A 57 -5.42 -3.18 -14.29
N TYR A 58 -5.51 -2.42 -13.18
CA TYR A 58 -4.32 -2.07 -12.39
C TYR A 58 -3.66 -3.32 -11.80
N PHE A 59 -4.46 -4.25 -11.27
CA PHE A 59 -3.92 -5.51 -10.77
C PHE A 59 -3.23 -6.31 -11.87
N LYS A 60 -3.79 -6.40 -13.08
CA LYS A 60 -3.18 -7.14 -14.20
C LYS A 60 -1.82 -6.57 -14.57
N ASP A 61 -1.69 -5.26 -14.72
CA ASP A 61 -0.40 -4.65 -15.05
C ASP A 61 0.61 -4.77 -13.92
N TRP A 62 0.18 -4.58 -12.68
CA TRP A 62 1.03 -4.79 -11.52
C TRP A 62 1.50 -6.26 -11.42
N SER A 63 0.60 -7.22 -11.62
CA SER A 63 0.91 -8.67 -11.59
C SER A 63 1.92 -9.05 -12.68
N LYS A 64 1.82 -8.44 -13.87
CA LYS A 64 2.78 -8.62 -14.97
C LYS A 64 4.18 -8.19 -14.54
N LEU A 65 4.31 -7.05 -13.87
CA LEU A 65 5.60 -6.57 -13.34
C LEU A 65 6.16 -7.49 -12.26
N ILE A 66 5.32 -7.92 -11.31
CA ILE A 66 5.74 -8.83 -10.23
C ILE A 66 6.24 -10.16 -10.80
N ASN A 67 5.51 -10.77 -11.73
CA ASN A 67 5.91 -12.00 -12.39
C ASN A 67 7.22 -11.85 -13.16
N TYR A 68 7.38 -10.74 -13.88
CA TYR A 68 8.61 -10.45 -14.61
C TYR A 68 9.80 -10.32 -13.66
N ILE A 69 9.68 -9.54 -12.57
CA ILE A 69 10.72 -9.40 -11.55
C ILE A 69 11.06 -10.75 -10.89
N ASN A 70 10.05 -11.58 -10.62
CA ASN A 70 10.27 -12.89 -10.03
C ASN A 70 11.06 -13.84 -10.95
N LYS A 71 10.84 -13.75 -12.26
CA LYS A 71 11.52 -14.58 -13.26
C LYS A 71 12.92 -14.06 -13.60
N GLU A 72 13.03 -12.75 -13.80
CA GLU A 72 14.21 -12.11 -14.43
C GLU A 72 15.11 -11.38 -13.41
N GLY A 73 14.61 -11.14 -12.20
CA GLY A 73 15.28 -10.36 -11.16
C GLY A 73 14.91 -8.87 -11.19
N PHE A 74 15.13 -8.20 -10.06
CA PHE A 74 14.72 -6.81 -9.84
C PHE A 74 15.32 -5.82 -10.86
N ASN A 75 16.60 -5.99 -11.21
CA ASN A 75 17.32 -5.05 -12.08
C ASN A 75 16.72 -4.95 -13.48
N LYS A 76 16.11 -6.03 -13.98
CA LYS A 76 15.46 -6.04 -15.29
C LYS A 76 14.05 -5.44 -15.27
N GLY A 77 13.41 -5.37 -14.11
CA GLY A 77 12.02 -4.91 -13.98
C GLY A 77 11.82 -3.40 -14.19
N TRP A 78 12.90 -2.62 -14.20
CA TRP A 78 12.83 -1.15 -14.27
C TRP A 78 12.13 -0.66 -15.54
N GLU A 79 12.60 -1.09 -16.72
CA GLU A 79 12.08 -0.64 -18.02
C GLU A 79 10.60 -1.00 -18.19
N LEU A 80 10.23 -2.21 -17.77
CA LEU A 80 8.83 -2.65 -17.76
C LEU A 80 8.01 -1.80 -16.79
N GLY A 81 8.51 -1.52 -15.59
CA GLY A 81 7.81 -0.67 -14.62
C GLY A 81 7.59 0.75 -15.13
N VAL A 82 8.59 1.35 -15.79
CA VAL A 82 8.50 2.69 -16.39
C VAL A 82 7.47 2.73 -17.52
N SER A 83 7.46 1.71 -18.39
CA SER A 83 6.48 1.63 -19.49
C SER A 83 5.05 1.47 -18.97
N LEU A 84 4.82 0.56 -18.02
CA LEU A 84 3.51 0.33 -17.41
C LEU A 84 2.99 1.57 -16.68
N ARG A 85 3.87 2.31 -15.98
CA ARG A 85 3.47 3.51 -15.22
C ARG A 85 2.85 4.61 -16.07
N LYS A 86 3.11 4.63 -17.39
CA LYS A 86 2.51 5.62 -18.30
C LYS A 86 0.99 5.46 -18.39
N ASP A 87 0.48 4.24 -18.28
CA ASP A 87 -0.95 3.89 -18.44
C ASP A 87 -1.49 3.12 -17.22
N TYR A 88 -1.19 3.63 -16.01
CA TYR A 88 -1.50 2.94 -14.75
C TYR A 88 -2.22 3.86 -13.76
N ASN A 89 -3.20 3.29 -13.04
CA ASN A 89 -3.97 4.01 -12.02
C ASN A 89 -4.55 5.33 -12.60
N LYS A 90 -4.25 6.47 -11.97
CA LYS A 90 -4.77 7.78 -12.37
C LYS A 90 -4.32 8.26 -13.76
N THR A 91 -3.27 7.68 -14.34
CA THR A 91 -2.80 8.06 -15.68
C THR A 91 -3.36 7.17 -16.77
N ARG A 92 -4.20 6.19 -16.42
CA ARG A 92 -4.77 5.28 -17.40
C ARG A 92 -5.68 6.00 -18.38
N THR A 93 -5.46 5.76 -19.66
CA THR A 93 -6.34 6.18 -20.76
C THR A 93 -6.82 4.99 -21.58
N THR A 94 -6.15 3.84 -21.51
CA THR A 94 -6.56 2.63 -22.23
C THR A 94 -7.44 1.71 -21.38
N PHE A 95 -8.65 1.44 -21.85
CA PHE A 95 -9.59 0.51 -21.22
C PHE A 95 -9.92 -0.62 -22.19
N THR A 96 -9.35 -1.80 -21.94
CA THR A 96 -9.70 -3.05 -22.62
C THR A 96 -10.50 -3.92 -21.66
N TRP A 97 -11.77 -4.12 -21.99
CA TRP A 97 -12.70 -4.95 -21.21
C TRP A 97 -12.85 -6.33 -21.84
N ASP A 98 -11.73 -6.92 -22.29
CA ASP A 98 -11.70 -8.33 -22.69
C ASP A 98 -11.85 -9.17 -21.43
N HIS A 99 -13.09 -9.60 -21.18
CA HIS A 99 -13.51 -10.47 -20.10
C HIS A 99 -13.55 -11.92 -20.59
#